data_AF-A0A1Q3LR09-F1
#
_entry.id   AF-A0A1Q3LR09-F1
#
_cell.length_a   1.000
_cell.length_b   1.000
_cell.length_c   1.000
_cell.angle_alpha   90.00
_cell.angle_beta   90.00
_cell.angle_gamma   90.00
#
_symmetry.space_group_name_H-M   'P 1'
#
loop_
_entity.id
_entity.type
_entity.pdbx_description
1 polymer ?
#
loop_
_entity_poly.entity_id
_entity_poly.type
_entity_poly.pdbx_seq_one_letter_code
_entity_poly.pdbx_strand_id
1 'polypeptide(L)'
;MTDIHDTVPPLDEAAADAASSDITVEFAGEYITVPSGTRFTIGREGDLAIDDNRFLHRHFLSIEQSAGLWWLVNIGSRLSATVTDTEGRVQAQLAPGARLPIVFGVTTVVFSAGPTTYELSVHTAQPAFRETAAESVLDGESTIGAVPLTPSQKLLILALAEPVLRREGTGMSELPSSAAAAQRLGWSITRFNRKLDNVCDKLDRQGVPGLRGGVTSSATNRRVRLVEHAVASRLVVREDLAMLDDPAAFDRDAADDAPRRKEQG
;
A
#
# COMPACT_ATOMS: atom_id res chain seq x y z
N MET A 1 34.42 -22.42 20.05
CA MET A 1 34.79 -21.28 19.21
C MET A 1 34.86 -21.82 17.80
N THR A 2 33.73 -21.79 17.10
CA THR A 2 33.60 -22.35 15.75
C THR A 2 32.87 -21.30 14.93
N ASP A 3 33.65 -20.58 14.13
CA ASP A 3 33.20 -19.61 13.15
C ASP A 3 32.30 -20.30 12.12
N ILE A 4 31.06 -19.82 12.03
CA ILE A 4 30.12 -20.17 10.97
C ILE A 4 30.45 -19.23 9.82
N HIS A 5 31.10 -19.75 8.77
CA HIS A 5 31.18 -19.07 7.50
C HIS A 5 29.77 -18.99 6.90
N ASP A 6 29.19 -17.80 7.01
CA ASP A 6 27.99 -17.34 6.33
C ASP A 6 28.23 -17.44 4.81
N THR A 7 27.88 -18.59 4.23
CA THR A 7 27.97 -18.82 2.78
C THR A 7 26.71 -18.24 2.18
N VAL A 8 26.74 -16.93 1.92
CA VAL A 8 25.74 -16.27 1.08
C VAL A 8 25.96 -16.77 -0.35
N PRO A 9 24.98 -17.44 -0.99
CA PRO A 9 25.11 -17.82 -2.39
C PRO A 9 25.27 -16.56 -3.25
N PRO A 10 26.07 -16.59 -4.33
CA PRO A 10 26.23 -15.43 -5.20
C PRO A 10 24.86 -15.03 -5.76
N LEU A 11 24.52 -13.75 -5.63
CA LEU A 11 23.35 -13.17 -6.29
C LEU A 11 23.53 -13.41 -7.79
N ASP A 12 22.49 -13.98 -8.40
CA ASP A 12 22.40 -14.34 -9.82
C ASP A 12 22.99 -13.21 -10.70
N GLU A 13 23.86 -13.53 -11.67
CA GLU A 13 24.54 -12.52 -12.52
C GLU A 13 23.53 -11.62 -13.27
N ALA A 14 22.30 -12.09 -13.47
CA ALA A 14 21.18 -11.31 -14.02
C ALA A 14 20.70 -10.17 -13.09
N ALA A 15 20.81 -10.34 -11.76
CA ALA A 15 20.54 -9.27 -10.79
C ALA A 15 21.67 -8.23 -10.77
N ALA A 16 22.90 -8.65 -11.06
CA ALA A 16 24.07 -7.77 -11.11
C ALA A 16 24.09 -6.87 -12.35
N ASP A 17 23.53 -7.31 -13.49
CA ASP A 17 23.43 -6.49 -14.70
C ASP A 17 22.30 -5.44 -14.58
N ALA A 18 21.15 -5.86 -14.02
CA ALA A 18 20.03 -4.99 -13.64
C ALA A 18 20.45 -3.84 -12.71
N ALA A 19 21.42 -4.12 -11.84
CA ALA A 19 22.00 -3.17 -10.92
C ALA A 19 22.56 -1.92 -11.59
N SER A 20 23.22 -2.08 -12.73
CA SER A 20 24.02 -1.02 -13.37
C SER A 20 23.19 0.03 -14.10
N SER A 21 21.87 -0.18 -14.16
CA SER A 21 20.94 0.68 -14.87
C SER A 21 20.44 1.83 -14.00
N ASP A 22 20.26 2.98 -14.64
CA ASP A 22 19.61 4.14 -14.04
C ASP A 22 18.16 3.79 -13.67
N ILE A 23 17.66 4.41 -12.62
CA ILE A 23 16.25 4.30 -12.23
C ILE A 23 15.55 5.63 -12.49
N THR A 24 14.24 5.59 -12.63
CA THR A 24 13.44 6.81 -12.78
C THR A 24 12.47 6.92 -11.62
N VAL A 25 12.51 8.04 -10.91
CA VAL A 25 11.56 8.37 -9.85
C VAL A 25 10.47 9.25 -10.45
N GLU A 26 9.22 8.86 -10.26
CA GLU A 26 8.04 9.61 -10.65
C GLU A 26 7.34 10.17 -9.43
N PHE A 27 7.10 11.48 -9.42
CA PHE A 27 6.31 12.15 -8.40
C PHE A 27 5.45 13.24 -9.05
N ALA A 28 4.14 13.24 -8.77
CA ALA A 28 3.19 14.23 -9.31
C ALA A 28 3.23 14.41 -10.85
N GLY A 29 3.59 13.35 -11.59
CA GLY A 29 3.72 13.35 -13.06
C GLY A 29 5.07 13.86 -13.58
N GLU A 30 5.98 14.25 -12.70
CA GLU A 30 7.37 14.57 -13.05
C GLU A 30 8.26 13.33 -12.92
N TYR A 31 9.11 13.10 -13.92
CA TYR A 31 10.03 11.97 -13.99
C TYR A 31 11.46 12.45 -13.85
N ILE A 32 12.18 11.90 -12.86
CA ILE A 32 13.57 12.25 -12.56
C ILE A 32 14.41 10.99 -12.70
N THR A 33 15.36 11.00 -13.62
CA THR A 33 16.32 9.90 -13.77
C THR A 33 17.43 10.05 -12.75
N VAL A 34 17.67 8.97 -12.00
CA VAL A 34 18.73 8.84 -11.00
C VAL A 34 19.83 7.97 -11.61
N PRO A 35 21.01 8.55 -11.88
CA PRO A 35 22.12 7.79 -12.44
C PRO A 35 22.62 6.70 -11.50
N SER A 36 23.06 5.58 -12.05
CA SER A 36 23.74 4.53 -11.28
C SER A 36 24.95 5.08 -10.49
N GLY A 37 25.20 4.48 -9.32
CA GLY A 37 26.26 4.93 -8.41
C GLY A 37 25.97 6.22 -7.64
N THR A 38 24.79 6.84 -7.84
CA THR A 38 24.40 8.03 -7.08
C THR A 38 23.48 7.70 -5.91
N ARG A 39 23.45 8.60 -4.94
CA ARG A 39 22.44 8.62 -3.88
C ARG A 39 21.42 9.69 -4.25
N PHE A 40 20.15 9.35 -4.16
CA PHE A 40 19.03 10.25 -4.42
C PHE A 40 18.15 10.39 -3.19
N THR A 41 18.03 11.61 -2.68
CA THR A 41 17.37 11.90 -1.41
C THR A 41 16.01 12.54 -1.65
N ILE A 42 15.00 12.00 -0.99
CA ILE A 42 13.60 12.42 -1.12
C ILE A 42 13.11 12.89 0.24
N GLY A 43 12.44 14.04 0.27
CA GLY A 43 11.86 14.58 1.49
C GLY A 43 11.27 15.97 1.27
N ARG A 44 11.21 16.76 2.35
CA ARG A 44 10.87 18.19 2.25
C ARG A 44 11.99 18.99 1.57
N GLU A 45 13.22 18.50 1.66
CA GLU A 45 14.43 19.04 1.05
C GLU A 45 15.21 17.86 0.41
N GLY A 46 16.21 18.13 -0.42
CA GLY A 46 17.01 17.09 -1.08
C GLY A 46 16.93 17.17 -2.60
N ASP A 47 17.21 16.04 -3.25
CA ASP A 47 17.21 15.93 -4.72
C ASP A 47 15.78 15.94 -5.27
N LEU A 48 14.84 15.30 -4.57
CA LEU A 48 13.40 15.45 -4.79
C LEU A 48 12.74 16.09 -3.57
N ALA A 49 12.38 17.37 -3.71
CA ALA A 49 11.56 18.10 -2.75
C ALA A 49 10.08 17.86 -3.03
N ILE A 50 9.41 17.14 -2.13
CA ILE A 50 8.01 16.71 -2.27
C ILE A 50 7.04 17.88 -2.02
N ASP A 51 7.16 18.53 -0.87
CA ASP A 51 6.29 19.64 -0.42
C ASP A 51 6.92 20.32 0.83
N ASP A 52 6.58 21.57 1.13
CA ASP A 52 7.02 22.31 2.34
C ASP A 52 6.17 21.98 3.60
N ASN A 53 5.64 20.76 3.66
CA ASN A 53 4.86 20.28 4.79
C ASN A 53 5.76 20.03 6.01
N ARG A 54 5.54 20.75 7.13
CA ARG A 54 6.34 20.62 8.37
C ARG A 54 6.32 19.24 9.02
N PHE A 55 5.33 18.41 8.71
CA PHE A 55 5.28 17.03 9.18
C PHE A 55 6.18 16.10 8.34
N LEU A 56 6.59 16.54 7.15
CA LEU A 56 7.53 15.82 6.30
C LEU A 56 8.97 16.06 6.77
N HIS A 57 9.75 14.99 6.82
CA HIS A 57 11.14 15.08 7.17
C HIS A 57 11.94 15.76 6.07
N ARG A 58 12.95 16.56 6.45
CA ARG A 58 13.88 17.17 5.48
C ARG A 58 14.44 16.13 4.53
N HIS A 59 14.98 15.05 5.11
CA HIS A 59 15.38 13.86 4.37
C HIS A 59 14.59 12.69 4.94
N PHE A 60 13.79 12.05 4.08
CA PHE A 60 12.90 10.97 4.50
C PHE A 60 13.32 9.63 3.89
N LEU A 61 13.41 9.58 2.57
CA LEU A 61 13.86 8.40 1.85
C LEU A 61 15.17 8.69 1.13
N SER A 62 15.99 7.66 0.99
CA SER A 62 17.18 7.67 0.17
C SER A 62 17.10 6.47 -0.75
N ILE A 63 17.31 6.71 -2.03
CA ILE A 63 17.56 5.64 -2.99
C ILE A 63 19.06 5.58 -3.24
N GLU A 64 19.64 4.42 -2.98
CA GLU A 64 21.08 4.22 -3.11
C GLU A 64 21.39 2.86 -3.71
N GLN A 65 22.47 2.81 -4.48
CA GLN A 65 22.96 1.56 -5.05
C GLN A 65 23.96 0.92 -4.09
N SER A 66 23.76 -0.35 -3.75
CA SER A 66 24.68 -1.11 -2.90
C SER A 66 24.65 -2.59 -3.26
N ALA A 67 25.82 -3.21 -3.31
CA ALA A 67 25.99 -4.64 -3.64
C ALA A 67 25.27 -5.08 -4.93
N GLY A 68 25.25 -4.22 -5.94
CA GLY A 68 24.58 -4.53 -7.21
C GLY A 68 23.06 -4.54 -7.12
N LEU A 69 22.44 -3.79 -6.21
CA LEU A 69 21.00 -3.57 -6.18
C LEU A 69 20.69 -2.13 -5.83
N TRP A 70 19.55 -1.64 -6.28
CA TRP A 70 18.97 -0.40 -5.78
C TRP A 70 18.26 -0.67 -4.46
N TRP A 71 18.49 0.20 -3.49
CA TRP A 71 17.90 0.12 -2.16
C TRP A 71 17.08 1.37 -1.90
N LEU A 72 15.84 1.16 -1.46
CA LEU A 72 15.04 2.20 -0.85
C LEU A 72 15.28 2.16 0.66
N VAL A 73 15.85 3.23 1.20
CA VAL A 73 16.24 3.35 2.61
C VAL A 73 15.42 4.44 3.26
N ASN A 74 14.78 4.14 4.38
CA ASN A 74 14.15 5.16 5.21
C ASN A 74 15.18 5.75 6.16
N ILE A 75 15.68 6.92 5.82
CA ILE A 75 16.63 7.70 6.61
C ILE A 75 15.94 8.68 7.57
N GLY A 76 14.60 8.69 7.56
CA GLY A 76 13.79 9.43 8.52
C GLY A 76 13.83 8.81 9.91
N SER A 77 13.42 9.60 10.91
CA SER A 77 13.44 9.20 12.32
C SER A 77 12.12 8.65 12.88
N ARG A 78 11.00 8.81 12.16
CA ARG A 78 9.64 8.63 12.70
C ARG A 78 8.61 8.22 11.66
N LEU A 79 8.69 8.77 10.46
CA LEU A 79 7.80 8.39 9.37
C LEU A 79 8.16 6.99 8.87
N SER A 80 7.15 6.21 8.53
CA SER A 80 7.30 4.94 7.83
C SER A 80 6.69 5.08 6.43
N ALA A 81 7.20 4.32 5.47
CA ALA A 81 6.61 4.23 4.14
C ALA A 81 6.08 2.83 3.89
N THR A 82 4.98 2.72 3.15
CA THR A 82 4.49 1.46 2.59
C THR A 82 5.04 1.35 1.17
N VAL A 83 5.63 0.20 0.85
CA VAL A 83 6.26 -0.08 -0.43
C VAL A 83 5.51 -1.25 -1.06
N THR A 84 5.03 -1.06 -2.28
CA THR A 84 4.18 -2.02 -2.98
C THR A 84 4.69 -2.24 -4.41
N ASP A 85 4.57 -3.45 -4.93
CA ASP A 85 4.83 -3.74 -6.34
C ASP A 85 3.67 -3.29 -7.25
N THR A 86 3.89 -3.33 -8.56
CA THR A 86 2.91 -2.84 -9.56
C THR A 86 1.54 -3.53 -9.43
N GLU A 87 1.53 -4.80 -9.02
CA GLU A 87 0.33 -5.64 -8.95
C GLU A 87 -0.24 -5.77 -7.54
N GLY A 88 0.33 -5.09 -6.54
CA GLY A 88 -0.15 -5.16 -5.15
C GLY A 88 0.03 -6.52 -4.48
N ARG A 89 0.80 -7.43 -5.08
CA ARG A 89 1.07 -8.77 -4.58
C ARG A 89 2.07 -8.76 -3.44
N VAL A 90 3.00 -7.82 -3.47
CA VAL A 90 4.01 -7.61 -2.42
C VAL A 90 3.80 -6.25 -1.80
N GLN A 91 3.53 -6.26 -0.49
CA GLN A 91 3.45 -5.05 0.31
C GLN A 91 4.39 -5.18 1.51
N ALA A 92 5.25 -4.18 1.69
CA ALA A 92 6.20 -4.12 2.80
C ALA A 92 6.14 -2.76 3.50
N GLN A 93 6.31 -2.77 4.82
CA GLN A 93 6.42 -1.55 5.61
C GLN A 93 7.90 -1.21 5.82
N LEU A 94 8.32 -0.07 5.29
CA LEU A 94 9.65 0.50 5.45
C LEU A 94 9.68 1.41 6.70
N ALA A 95 10.02 0.82 7.84
CA ALA A 95 10.20 1.51 9.11
C ALA A 95 11.45 2.43 9.10
N PRO A 96 11.54 3.42 10.01
CA PRO A 96 12.75 4.22 10.21
C PRO A 96 14.02 3.36 10.33
N GLY A 97 15.05 3.68 9.54
CA GLY A 97 16.31 2.94 9.49
C GLY A 97 16.27 1.61 8.74
N ALA A 98 15.10 1.17 8.27
CA ALA A 98 14.98 -0.01 7.44
C ALA A 98 15.37 0.30 5.98
N ARG A 99 15.75 -0.75 5.25
CA ARG A 99 16.00 -0.72 3.81
C ARG A 99 15.30 -1.87 3.11
N LEU A 100 14.79 -1.60 1.91
CA LEU A 100 14.18 -2.60 1.04
C LEU A 100 14.85 -2.57 -0.33
N PRO A 101 15.14 -3.73 -0.93
CA PRO A 101 15.68 -3.78 -2.28
C PRO A 101 14.57 -3.43 -3.29
N ILE A 102 14.89 -2.57 -4.26
CA ILE A 102 14.04 -2.23 -5.40
C ILE A 102 14.32 -3.25 -6.49
N VAL A 103 13.43 -4.23 -6.61
CA VAL A 103 13.63 -5.39 -7.50
C VAL A 103 12.53 -5.54 -8.55
N PHE A 104 11.44 -4.79 -8.42
CA PHE A 104 10.32 -4.78 -9.36
C PHE A 104 10.49 -3.69 -10.41
N GLY A 105 9.86 -3.88 -11.58
CA GLY A 105 9.92 -2.91 -12.67
C GLY A 105 9.30 -1.57 -12.30
N VAL A 106 8.21 -1.59 -11.51
CA VAL A 106 7.64 -0.39 -10.87
C VAL A 106 7.36 -0.69 -9.41
N THR A 107 7.94 0.12 -8.53
CA THR A 107 7.74 0.08 -7.08
C THR A 107 7.05 1.35 -6.62
N THR A 108 5.85 1.25 -6.05
CA THR A 108 5.11 2.40 -5.53
C THR A 108 5.39 2.56 -4.04
N VAL A 109 5.70 3.79 -3.63
CA VAL A 109 6.01 4.16 -2.25
C VAL A 109 4.98 5.17 -1.76
N VAL A 110 4.32 4.83 -0.67
CA VAL A 110 3.25 5.65 -0.07
C VAL A 110 3.59 5.95 1.37
N PHE A 111 3.42 7.20 1.76
CA PHE A 111 3.63 7.62 3.14
C PHE A 111 2.75 8.80 3.49
N SER A 112 2.42 8.94 4.76
CA SER A 112 1.63 10.07 5.25
C SER A 112 2.49 10.95 6.16
N ALA A 113 2.53 12.24 5.87
CA ALA A 113 3.15 13.25 6.72
C ALA A 113 2.07 14.21 7.24
N GLY A 114 1.68 14.01 8.50
CA GLY A 114 0.57 14.76 9.10
C GLY A 114 -0.74 14.46 8.36
N PRO A 115 -1.46 15.47 7.84
CA PRO A 115 -2.73 15.29 7.13
C PRO A 115 -2.54 15.08 5.62
N THR A 116 -1.34 14.81 5.11
CA THR A 116 -1.13 14.65 3.66
C THR A 116 -0.51 13.28 3.40
N THR A 117 -1.11 12.54 2.48
CA THR A 117 -0.56 11.29 1.95
C THR A 117 0.11 11.59 0.61
N TYR A 118 1.34 11.12 0.47
CA TYR A 118 2.14 11.26 -0.74
C TYR A 118 2.36 9.88 -1.35
N GLU A 119 2.47 9.88 -2.67
CA GLU A 119 2.76 8.72 -3.48
C GLU A 119 3.86 9.09 -4.46
N LEU A 120 4.85 8.22 -4.59
CA LEU A 120 5.84 8.26 -5.65
C LEU A 120 6.06 6.85 -6.19
N SER A 121 6.50 6.75 -7.44
CA SER A 121 6.82 5.46 -8.06
C SER A 121 8.28 5.45 -8.50
N VAL A 122 8.94 4.31 -8.32
CA VAL A 122 10.30 4.08 -8.80
C VAL A 122 10.24 3.05 -9.91
N HIS A 123 10.71 3.45 -11.08
CA HIS A 123 10.76 2.65 -12.29
C HIS A 123 12.18 2.14 -12.50
N THR A 124 12.33 0.85 -12.75
CA THR A 124 13.63 0.20 -13.01
C THR A 124 13.59 -0.47 -14.37
N ALA A 125 14.55 -0.14 -15.24
CA ALA A 125 14.59 -0.63 -16.63
C ALA A 125 14.84 -2.14 -16.72
N GLN A 126 15.48 -2.73 -15.70
CA GLN A 126 15.74 -4.15 -15.58
C GLN A 126 15.30 -4.64 -14.19
N PRO A 127 14.11 -5.24 -14.04
CA PRO A 127 13.71 -5.80 -12.76
C PRO A 127 14.60 -7.01 -12.40
N ALA A 128 15.26 -6.96 -11.25
CA ALA A 128 16.04 -8.09 -10.72
C ALA A 128 15.13 -9.23 -10.21
N PHE A 129 13.86 -8.94 -9.91
CA PHE A 129 12.87 -9.96 -9.60
C PHE A 129 12.24 -10.50 -10.89
N ARG A 130 12.51 -11.77 -11.19
CA ARG A 130 11.77 -12.53 -12.20
C ARG A 130 10.71 -13.35 -11.49
N GLU A 131 9.47 -13.15 -11.89
CA GLU A 131 8.32 -13.88 -11.39
C GLU A 131 8.56 -15.39 -11.48
N THR A 132 8.54 -16.08 -10.35
CA THR A 132 8.33 -17.52 -10.35
C THR A 132 6.83 -17.71 -10.21
N ALA A 133 6.15 -18.11 -11.28
CA ALA A 133 4.74 -18.42 -11.24
C ALA A 133 4.53 -19.52 -10.18
N ALA A 134 4.04 -19.16 -9.00
CA ALA A 134 3.68 -20.13 -7.99
C ALA A 134 2.36 -20.78 -8.44
N GLU A 135 2.42 -22.05 -8.83
CA GLU A 135 1.24 -22.90 -8.85
C GLU A 135 0.52 -22.75 -7.50
N SER A 136 -0.77 -22.43 -7.57
CA SER A 136 -1.61 -22.21 -6.41
C SER A 136 -1.66 -23.46 -5.53
N VAL A 137 -0.89 -23.49 -4.44
CA VAL A 137 -1.05 -24.49 -3.38
C VAL A 137 -1.89 -23.85 -2.27
N LEU A 138 -3.18 -24.16 -2.32
CA LEU A 138 -4.10 -24.03 -1.20
C LEU A 138 -3.75 -25.11 -0.17
N ASP A 139 -2.88 -24.84 0.80
CA ASP A 139 -3.00 -25.46 2.12
C ASP A 139 -2.06 -24.86 3.17
N GLY A 140 -2.54 -24.81 4.43
CA GLY A 140 -1.68 -24.95 5.62
C GLY A 140 -1.00 -23.71 6.23
N GLU A 141 -1.66 -23.13 7.23
CA GLU A 141 -1.10 -22.48 8.44
C GLU A 141 -0.02 -21.38 8.27
N SER A 142 -0.50 -20.14 8.03
CA SER A 142 0.33 -18.93 7.95
C SER A 142 0.91 -18.49 9.30
N THR A 143 2.24 -18.51 9.38
CA THR A 143 3.04 -17.82 10.41
C THR A 143 3.52 -16.46 9.86
N ILE A 144 3.14 -15.37 10.56
CA ILE A 144 3.69 -14.00 10.57
C ILE A 144 4.19 -13.43 9.22
N GLY A 145 3.28 -12.73 8.53
CA GLY A 145 3.52 -11.85 7.38
C GLY A 145 2.19 -11.16 7.04
N ALA A 146 2.21 -9.89 6.64
CA ALA A 146 1.01 -9.03 6.56
C ALA A 146 -0.22 -9.74 5.96
N VAL A 147 -1.26 -9.92 6.78
CA VAL A 147 -2.49 -10.60 6.33
C VAL A 147 -3.12 -9.74 5.22
N PRO A 148 -3.20 -10.24 3.96
CA PRO A 148 -3.82 -9.49 2.87
C PRO A 148 -5.24 -9.07 3.24
N LEU A 149 -5.77 -8.02 2.62
CA LEU A 149 -7.18 -7.65 2.80
C LEU A 149 -8.04 -8.85 2.41
N THR A 150 -9.01 -9.22 3.25
CA THR A 150 -9.97 -10.24 2.84
C THR A 150 -10.82 -9.69 1.69
N PRO A 151 -11.36 -10.54 0.79
CA PRO A 151 -12.20 -10.09 -0.31
C PRO A 151 -13.33 -9.15 0.11
N SER A 152 -13.98 -9.44 1.26
CA SER A 152 -14.99 -8.53 1.82
C SER A 152 -14.41 -7.19 2.32
N GLN A 153 -13.20 -7.16 2.89
CA GLN A 153 -12.55 -5.90 3.25
C GLN A 153 -12.24 -5.06 1.99
N LYS A 154 -11.81 -5.73 0.91
CA LYS A 154 -11.57 -5.11 -0.38
C LYS A 154 -12.86 -4.55 -0.98
N LEU A 155 -13.96 -5.30 -0.96
CA LEU A 155 -15.30 -4.83 -1.38
C LEU A 155 -15.75 -3.56 -0.65
N LEU A 156 -15.53 -3.50 0.66
CA LEU A 156 -15.87 -2.32 1.46
C LEU A 156 -15.11 -1.07 0.98
N ILE A 157 -13.81 -1.21 0.75
CA ILE A 157 -12.97 -0.11 0.29
C ILE A 157 -13.35 0.27 -1.14
N LEU A 158 -13.57 -0.71 -2.02
CA LEU A 158 -14.01 -0.49 -3.41
C LEU A 158 -15.33 0.29 -3.47
N ALA A 159 -16.31 -0.06 -2.65
CA ALA A 159 -17.60 0.65 -2.63
C ALA A 159 -17.46 2.12 -2.20
N LEU A 160 -16.44 2.44 -1.38
CA LEU A 160 -16.12 3.83 -1.03
C LEU A 160 -15.28 4.52 -2.11
N ALA A 161 -14.35 3.80 -2.73
CA ALA A 161 -13.42 4.31 -3.73
C ALA A 161 -14.00 4.35 -5.16
N GLU A 162 -15.16 3.74 -5.40
CA GLU A 162 -15.79 3.59 -6.72
C GLU A 162 -15.85 4.92 -7.51
N PRO A 163 -16.24 6.07 -6.93
CA PRO A 163 -16.25 7.35 -7.67
C PRO A 163 -14.85 7.87 -8.01
N VAL A 164 -13.86 7.59 -7.17
CA VAL A 164 -12.46 8.01 -7.35
C VAL A 164 -11.82 7.19 -8.46
N LEU A 165 -12.01 5.88 -8.44
CA LEU A 165 -11.43 4.95 -9.42
C LEU A 165 -12.05 5.08 -10.82
N ARG A 166 -13.33 5.49 -10.92
CA ARG A 166 -14.01 5.71 -12.20
C ARG A 166 -13.70 7.05 -12.88
N ARG A 167 -13.23 8.07 -12.16
CA ARG A 167 -12.92 9.39 -12.74
C ARG A 167 -11.47 9.42 -13.26
N GLU A 168 -11.24 10.02 -14.43
CA GLU A 168 -9.89 10.31 -14.95
C GLU A 168 -9.36 11.68 -14.49
N GLY A 169 -9.62 12.06 -13.24
CA GLY A 169 -9.23 13.39 -12.74
C GLY A 169 -9.30 13.54 -11.21
N THR A 170 -8.57 14.52 -10.69
CA THR A 170 -8.21 14.74 -9.27
C THR A 170 -9.32 15.23 -8.34
N GLY A 171 -10.59 15.14 -8.76
CA GLY A 171 -11.74 15.59 -7.99
C GLY A 171 -12.16 14.62 -6.89
N MET A 172 -11.48 14.65 -5.74
CA MET A 172 -11.76 13.84 -4.53
C MET A 172 -13.03 14.27 -3.77
N SER A 173 -13.84 15.16 -4.34
CA SER A 173 -15.07 15.65 -3.69
C SER A 173 -16.23 14.68 -3.91
N GLU A 174 -16.77 14.24 -2.78
CA GLU A 174 -17.92 13.36 -2.56
C GLU A 174 -17.63 11.85 -2.64
N LEU A 175 -16.87 11.35 -1.66
CA LEU A 175 -16.98 9.94 -1.28
C LEU A 175 -18.42 9.61 -0.86
N PRO A 176 -18.93 8.41 -1.19
CA PRO A 176 -20.28 8.02 -0.83
C PRO A 176 -20.45 7.94 0.69
N SER A 177 -21.68 8.12 1.16
CA SER A 177 -22.02 7.88 2.57
C SER A 177 -21.85 6.40 2.90
N SER A 178 -21.61 6.05 4.16
CA SER A 178 -21.57 4.63 4.59
C SER A 178 -22.88 3.90 4.24
N ALA A 179 -24.01 4.62 4.25
CA ALA A 179 -25.31 4.07 3.85
C ALA A 179 -25.36 3.73 2.36
N ALA A 180 -24.86 4.62 1.50
CA ALA A 180 -24.81 4.39 0.05
C ALA A 180 -23.83 3.25 -0.31
N ALA A 181 -22.66 3.21 0.33
CA ALA A 181 -21.69 2.13 0.14
C ALA A 181 -22.22 0.77 0.66
N ALA A 182 -22.91 0.75 1.80
CA ALA A 182 -23.56 -0.46 2.31
C ALA A 182 -24.65 -0.96 1.35
N GLN A 183 -25.48 -0.06 0.81
CA GLN A 183 -26.48 -0.39 -0.19
C GLN A 183 -25.84 -0.95 -1.47
N ARG A 184 -24.73 -0.35 -1.92
CA ARG A 184 -23.98 -0.81 -3.11
C ARG A 184 -23.48 -2.25 -2.98
N LEU A 185 -23.19 -2.69 -1.75
CA LEU A 185 -22.73 -4.05 -1.42
C LEU A 185 -23.86 -5.00 -0.99
N GLY A 186 -25.09 -4.52 -0.85
CA GLY A 186 -26.19 -5.31 -0.28
C GLY A 186 -26.03 -5.63 1.22
N TRP A 187 -25.21 -4.86 1.95
CA TRP A 187 -24.93 -5.06 3.37
C TRP A 187 -25.83 -4.20 4.26
N SER A 188 -26.05 -4.65 5.50
CA SER A 188 -26.62 -3.79 6.54
C SER A 188 -25.63 -2.68 6.91
N ILE A 189 -26.14 -1.48 7.25
CA ILE A 189 -25.29 -0.34 7.65
C ILE A 189 -24.46 -0.66 8.91
N THR A 190 -25.01 -1.45 9.83
CA THR A 190 -24.32 -1.91 11.04
C THR A 190 -23.15 -2.83 10.70
N ARG A 191 -23.35 -3.78 9.77
CA ARG A 191 -22.28 -4.68 9.29
C ARG A 191 -21.18 -3.89 8.59
N PHE A 192 -21.57 -2.93 7.75
CA PHE A 192 -20.64 -2.07 7.04
C PHE A 192 -19.78 -1.25 8.00
N ASN A 193 -20.39 -0.53 8.96
CA ASN A 193 -19.65 0.30 9.91
C ASN A 193 -18.71 -0.54 10.79
N ARG A 194 -19.17 -1.70 11.28
CA ARG A 194 -18.32 -2.62 12.04
C ARG A 194 -17.11 -3.10 11.23
N LYS A 195 -17.31 -3.40 9.94
CA LYS A 195 -16.23 -3.87 9.06
C LYS A 195 -15.28 -2.74 8.69
N LEU A 196 -15.80 -1.52 8.50
CA LEU A 196 -15.02 -0.31 8.30
C LEU A 196 -14.10 -0.05 9.49
N ASP A 197 -14.63 -0.11 10.71
CA ASP A 197 -13.85 0.08 11.94
C ASP A 197 -12.75 -0.98 12.07
N ASN A 198 -13.07 -2.25 11.82
CA ASN A 198 -12.10 -3.35 11.86
C ASN A 198 -10.98 -3.19 10.83
N VAL A 199 -11.29 -2.69 9.62
CA VAL A 199 -10.30 -2.40 8.57
C VAL A 199 -9.41 -1.23 8.98
N CYS A 200 -10.01 -0.14 9.49
CA CYS A 200 -9.25 1.01 9.99
C CYS A 200 -8.30 0.61 11.13
N ASP A 201 -8.75 -0.19 12.10
CA ASP A 201 -7.92 -0.67 13.21
C ASP A 201 -6.82 -1.63 12.74
N LYS A 202 -7.09 -2.44 11.70
CA LYS A 202 -6.09 -3.34 11.11
C LYS A 202 -4.98 -2.54 10.43
N LEU A 203 -5.33 -1.53 9.64
CA LEU A 203 -4.36 -0.68 8.94
C LEU A 203 -3.61 0.25 9.90
N ASP A 204 -4.26 0.74 10.96
CA ASP A 204 -3.59 1.50 12.04
C ASP A 204 -2.50 0.64 12.72
N ARG A 205 -2.80 -0.63 13.02
CA ARG A 205 -1.81 -1.58 13.55
C ARG A 205 -0.66 -1.88 12.59
N GLN A 206 -0.86 -1.67 11.28
CA GLN A 206 0.17 -1.79 10.27
C GLN A 206 0.97 -0.49 10.07
N GLY A 207 0.68 0.56 10.85
CA GLY A 207 1.44 1.80 10.87
C GLY A 207 0.94 2.88 9.90
N VAL A 208 -0.28 2.75 9.36
CA VAL A 208 -0.90 3.78 8.52
C VAL A 208 -1.32 4.98 9.39
N PRO A 209 -0.66 6.16 9.26
CA PRO A 209 -0.93 7.30 10.12
C PRO A 209 -2.32 7.91 9.84
N GLY A 210 -3.03 8.33 10.89
CA GLY A 210 -4.31 9.07 10.75
C GLY A 210 -5.57 8.20 10.73
N LEU A 211 -5.46 6.88 10.90
CA LEU A 211 -6.61 5.98 11.08
C LEU A 211 -7.08 5.90 12.53
N ARG A 212 -6.25 6.30 13.51
CA ARG A 212 -6.68 6.65 14.87
C ARG A 212 -7.04 8.12 15.02
N GLY A 213 -8.24 8.36 15.53
CA GLY A 213 -8.76 9.70 15.81
C GLY A 213 -8.13 10.31 17.06
N GLY A 214 -7.52 11.49 16.91
CA GLY A 214 -7.55 12.48 18.00
C GLY A 214 -9.00 12.96 18.22
N VAL A 215 -9.25 13.63 19.35
CA VAL A 215 -10.55 14.06 19.91
C VAL A 215 -11.47 14.84 18.94
N THR A 216 -10.98 15.19 17.75
CA THR A 216 -11.68 15.94 16.69
C THR A 216 -11.89 15.18 15.37
N SER A 217 -11.56 13.88 15.27
CA SER A 217 -11.65 13.12 14.02
C SER A 217 -13.04 12.51 13.76
N SER A 218 -13.86 13.25 13.01
CA SER A 218 -15.15 12.79 12.47
C SER A 218 -15.00 11.50 11.63
N ALA A 219 -16.00 10.61 11.69
CA ALA A 219 -16.05 9.38 10.89
C ALA A 219 -15.93 9.63 9.37
N THR A 220 -16.28 10.84 8.91
CA THR A 220 -16.06 11.26 7.52
C THR A 220 -14.58 11.42 7.18
N ASN A 221 -13.78 12.01 8.07
CA ASN A 221 -12.33 12.16 7.85
C ASN A 221 -11.63 10.79 7.81
N ARG A 222 -12.05 9.82 8.62
CA ARG A 222 -11.48 8.46 8.61
C ARG A 222 -11.73 7.72 7.29
N ARG A 223 -12.94 7.85 6.71
CA ARG A 223 -13.27 7.24 5.41
C ARG A 223 -12.47 7.85 4.27
N VAL A 224 -12.30 9.17 4.28
CA VAL A 224 -11.45 9.88 3.31
C VAL A 224 -10.02 9.35 3.39
N ARG A 225 -9.44 9.27 4.59
CA ARG A 225 -8.09 8.74 4.80
C ARG A 225 -7.92 7.30 4.37
N LEU A 226 -8.90 6.45 4.68
CA LEU A 226 -8.88 5.05 4.26
C LEU A 226 -8.84 4.93 2.74
N VAL A 227 -9.71 5.67 2.03
CA VAL A 227 -9.76 5.62 0.57
C VAL A 227 -8.51 6.24 -0.05
N GLU A 228 -8.04 7.38 0.46
CA GLU A 228 -6.78 8.00 0.03
C GLU A 228 -5.61 7.02 0.13
N HIS A 229 -5.46 6.38 1.30
CA HIS A 229 -4.40 5.40 1.50
C HIS A 229 -4.58 4.19 0.58
N ALA A 230 -5.79 3.65 0.46
CA ALA A 230 -6.02 2.43 -0.30
C ALA A 230 -5.84 2.60 -1.81
N VAL A 231 -6.18 3.78 -2.35
CA VAL A 231 -5.91 4.13 -3.76
C VAL A 231 -4.42 4.34 -3.95
N ALA A 232 -3.78 5.15 -3.09
CA ALA A 232 -2.35 5.46 -3.23
C ALA A 232 -1.47 4.20 -3.11
N SER A 233 -1.79 3.31 -2.17
CA SER A 233 -1.05 2.06 -1.93
C SER A 233 -1.43 0.93 -2.87
N ARG A 234 -2.32 1.19 -3.85
CA ARG A 234 -2.87 0.21 -4.79
C ARG A 234 -3.49 -1.02 -4.12
N LEU A 235 -3.99 -0.86 -2.89
CA LEU A 235 -4.82 -1.88 -2.23
C LEU A 235 -6.14 -2.11 -2.98
N VAL A 236 -6.59 -1.10 -3.73
CA VAL A 236 -7.69 -1.17 -4.68
C VAL A 236 -7.28 -0.46 -5.97
N VAL A 237 -7.52 -1.10 -7.11
CA VAL A 237 -7.28 -0.54 -8.45
C VAL A 237 -8.56 -0.51 -9.28
N ARG A 238 -8.52 0.11 -10.47
CA ARG A 238 -9.71 0.27 -11.32
C ARG A 238 -10.25 -1.08 -11.79
N GLU A 239 -9.37 -2.04 -12.05
CA GLU A 239 -9.69 -3.39 -12.50
C GLU A 239 -10.52 -4.15 -11.46
N ASP A 240 -10.32 -3.84 -10.18
CA ASP A 240 -11.07 -4.44 -9.07
C ASP A 240 -12.53 -3.98 -9.00
N LEU A 241 -12.92 -2.93 -9.74
CA LEU A 241 -14.31 -2.47 -9.76
C LEU A 241 -15.29 -3.54 -10.26
N ALA A 242 -14.82 -4.51 -11.06
CA ALA A 242 -15.62 -5.67 -11.47
C ALA A 242 -16.11 -6.51 -10.27
N MET A 243 -15.41 -6.47 -9.12
CA MET A 243 -15.87 -7.14 -7.90
C MET A 243 -17.18 -6.54 -7.35
N LEU A 244 -17.48 -5.28 -7.68
CA LEU A 244 -18.73 -4.64 -7.27
C LEU A 244 -19.93 -5.06 -8.14
N ASP A 245 -19.71 -5.71 -9.28
CA ASP A 245 -20.82 -6.17 -10.13
C ASP A 245 -21.50 -7.42 -9.55
N ASP A 246 -20.74 -8.26 -8.85
CA ASP A 246 -21.26 -9.37 -8.04
C ASP A 246 -20.57 -9.43 -6.65
N PRO A 247 -20.96 -8.55 -5.71
CA PRO A 247 -20.37 -8.55 -4.38
C PRO A 247 -20.59 -9.85 -3.60
N ALA A 248 -21.65 -10.60 -3.91
CA ALA A 248 -22.00 -11.82 -3.20
C ALA A 248 -21.02 -12.97 -3.51
N ALA A 249 -20.46 -13.01 -4.72
CA ALA A 249 -19.42 -13.99 -5.08
C ALA A 249 -18.12 -13.82 -4.27
N PHE A 250 -17.83 -12.59 -3.82
CA PHE A 250 -16.62 -12.26 -3.07
C PHE A 250 -16.86 -12.12 -1.57
N ASP A 251 -18.11 -11.91 -1.13
CA ASP A 251 -18.47 -11.85 0.29
C ASP A 251 -18.64 -13.25 0.92
N ARG A 252 -17.52 -13.93 1.16
CA ARG A 252 -17.51 -15.25 1.83
C ARG A 252 -18.02 -15.21 3.29
N ASP A 253 -18.14 -14.02 3.87
CA ASP A 253 -18.70 -13.77 5.21
C ASP A 253 -20.24 -13.58 5.18
N ALA A 254 -20.91 -13.75 4.03
CA ALA A 254 -22.36 -13.60 3.91
C ALA A 254 -23.16 -14.65 4.70
N ALA A 255 -22.55 -15.82 4.97
CA ALA A 255 -23.21 -16.95 5.65
C ALA A 255 -23.46 -16.72 7.16
N ASP A 256 -22.75 -15.78 7.80
CA ASP A 256 -22.73 -15.64 9.26
C ASP A 256 -23.76 -14.61 9.80
N ASP A 257 -24.48 -13.89 8.93
CA ASP A 257 -25.40 -12.80 9.32
C ASP A 257 -26.86 -13.03 8.87
N ALA A 258 -27.22 -14.28 8.52
CA ALA A 258 -28.62 -14.62 8.30
C ALA A 258 -29.42 -14.30 9.58
N PRO A 259 -30.52 -13.53 9.51
CA PRO A 259 -31.30 -13.21 10.69
C PRO A 259 -31.78 -14.53 11.30
N ARG A 260 -31.37 -14.81 12.56
CA ARG A 260 -31.95 -15.89 13.35
C ARG A 260 -33.47 -15.67 13.35
N ARG A 261 -34.21 -16.48 12.57
CA ARG A 261 -35.66 -16.47 12.59
C ARG A 261 -36.05 -16.65 14.06
N LYS A 262 -36.71 -15.65 14.64
CA LYS A 262 -37.40 -15.81 15.91
C LYS A 262 -38.51 -16.82 15.63
N GLU A 263 -38.28 -18.07 16.04
CA GLU A 263 -39.36 -19.05 16.19
C GLU A 263 -40.37 -18.45 17.16
N GLN A 264 -41.55 -18.14 16.64
CA GLN A 264 -42.70 -17.72 17.44
C GLN A 264 -43.17 -18.96 18.20
N GLY A 265 -43.00 -18.93 19.52
CA GLY A 265 -43.74 -19.73 20.49
C GLY A 265 -44.57 -18.79 21.34
#